data_AF-A0A6L7LU86-F1
#
_entry.id   AF-A0A6L7LU86-F1
#
_cell.length_a   1.000
_cell.length_b   1.000
_cell.length_c   1.000
_cell.angle_alpha   90.00
_cell.angle_beta   90.00
_cell.angle_gamma   90.00
#
_symmetry.space_group_name_H-M   'P 1'
#
loop_
_entity.id
_entity.type
_entity.pdbx_description
1 polymer ?
#
loop_
_entity_poly.entity_id
_entity_poly.type
_entity_poly.pdbx_seq_one_letter_code
_entity_poly.pdbx_strand_id
1 'polypeptide(L)'
;MISDLGIEILTRRVMGPLSSGLVFAGFGDSEFLPGLYSVNVEITVNNRVRFHAEKEYEVTEDQTAAILPFAQADMVYSFIQGIHPTIDRNRTITVAEILETFVGRIAAITEEHDALLGASLRVSFTECVQSILSEINAVWQRQTEGYLKPLVSNVAALPKDELGAMAESLVNLTKFRLRVSPERETVSGPIDVALISKGDGFVWLKRKHYFQAELNPRIISEYGRSD
;
A
#
# COMPACT_ATOMS: atom_id res chain seq x y z
N MET A 1 16.37 -31.31 17.33
CA MET A 1 16.93 -29.97 17.66
C MET A 1 17.08 -29.09 16.42
N ILE A 2 17.90 -29.45 15.41
CA ILE A 2 18.01 -28.66 14.15
C ILE A 2 16.75 -28.78 13.29
N SER A 3 16.13 -29.97 13.26
CA SER A 3 14.84 -30.22 12.62
C SER A 3 13.74 -29.32 13.16
N ASP A 4 13.68 -29.19 14.48
CA ASP A 4 12.62 -28.47 15.19
C ASP A 4 12.77 -26.97 14.98
N LEU A 5 14.02 -26.47 14.95
CA LEU A 5 14.34 -25.11 14.55
C LEU A 5 13.96 -24.84 13.08
N GLY A 6 14.21 -25.80 12.18
CA GLY A 6 13.81 -25.69 10.78
C GLY A 6 12.30 -25.63 10.59
N ILE A 7 11.54 -26.44 11.33
CA ILE A 7 10.07 -26.41 11.34
C ILE A 7 9.59 -25.07 11.88
N GLU A 8 10.07 -24.63 13.05
CA GLU A 8 9.69 -23.36 13.67
C GLU A 8 9.95 -22.16 12.74
N ILE A 9 11.11 -22.12 12.08
CA ILE A 9 11.45 -21.08 11.12
C ILE A 9 10.49 -21.08 9.92
N LEU A 10 10.09 -22.25 9.43
CA LEU A 10 9.18 -22.38 8.29
C LEU A 10 7.72 -22.08 8.66
N THR A 11 7.31 -22.32 9.90
CA THR A 11 5.89 -22.20 10.35
C THR A 11 5.56 -20.93 11.12
N ARG A 12 6.56 -20.16 11.61
CA ARG A 12 6.28 -18.92 12.34
C ARG A 12 5.51 -17.92 11.45
N ARG A 13 4.56 -17.19 12.04
CA ARG A 13 3.71 -16.23 11.31
C ARG A 13 4.44 -14.94 10.92
N VAL A 14 5.46 -14.55 11.68
CA VAL A 14 6.18 -13.28 11.48
C VAL A 14 7.38 -13.50 10.57
N MET A 15 7.47 -12.73 9.48
CA MET A 15 8.64 -12.71 8.61
C MET A 15 9.81 -12.00 9.28
N GLY A 16 11.03 -12.47 9.02
CA GLY A 16 12.23 -11.79 9.49
C GLY A 16 12.60 -10.56 8.64
N PRO A 17 13.66 -9.84 9.04
CA PRO A 17 14.07 -8.59 8.40
C PRO A 17 14.64 -8.76 6.98
N LEU A 18 14.99 -9.99 6.59
CA LEU A 18 15.54 -10.33 5.28
C LEU A 18 14.46 -10.96 4.39
N SER A 19 13.44 -10.17 4.06
CA SER A 19 12.38 -10.58 3.14
C SER A 19 12.38 -9.75 1.87
N SER A 20 11.89 -10.36 0.79
CA SER A 20 11.67 -9.74 -0.50
C SER A 20 10.22 -9.96 -0.93
N GLY A 21 9.58 -8.92 -1.46
CA GLY A 21 8.27 -9.04 -2.08
C GLY A 21 8.40 -9.47 -3.54
N LEU A 22 7.65 -10.49 -3.94
CA LEU A 22 7.45 -10.87 -5.34
C LEU A 22 6.02 -10.53 -5.73
N VAL A 23 5.85 -9.90 -6.89
CA VAL A 23 4.54 -9.51 -7.42
C VAL A 23 4.39 -10.11 -8.81
N PHE A 24 3.30 -10.84 -9.01
CA PHE A 24 2.89 -11.39 -10.28
C PHE A 24 1.61 -10.68 -10.68
N ALA A 25 1.59 -10.03 -11.84
CA ALA A 25 0.44 -9.31 -12.34
C ALA A 25 0.24 -9.62 -13.83
N GLY A 26 -1.00 -9.79 -14.25
CA GLY A 26 -1.32 -10.15 -15.63
C GLY A 26 -2.65 -10.86 -15.74
N PHE A 27 -2.74 -11.79 -16.69
CA PHE A 27 -3.93 -12.60 -16.95
C PHE A 27 -3.52 -14.07 -16.92
N GLY A 28 -4.21 -14.90 -16.14
CA GLY A 28 -4.12 -16.35 -16.26
C GLY A 28 -4.64 -16.85 -17.61
N ASP A 29 -4.30 -18.09 -17.96
CA ASP A 29 -4.71 -18.71 -19.23
C ASP A 29 -6.25 -18.76 -19.35
N SER A 30 -6.92 -19.16 -18.27
CA SER A 30 -8.39 -19.24 -18.16
C SER A 30 -9.05 -17.94 -17.70
N GLU A 31 -8.28 -16.94 -17.29
CA GLU A 31 -8.81 -15.69 -16.73
C GLU A 31 -9.09 -14.65 -17.81
N PHE A 32 -10.28 -14.06 -17.74
CA PHE A 32 -10.68 -12.98 -18.65
C PHE A 32 -10.28 -11.59 -18.15
N LEU A 33 -10.25 -11.40 -16.82
CA LEU A 33 -9.90 -10.16 -16.14
C LEU A 33 -8.49 -10.26 -15.55
N PRO A 34 -7.79 -9.13 -15.34
CA PRO A 34 -6.45 -9.16 -14.78
C PRO A 34 -6.47 -9.49 -13.29
N GLY A 35 -5.45 -10.23 -12.86
CA GLY A 35 -5.19 -10.58 -11.48
C GLY A 35 -3.82 -10.11 -11.02
N LEU A 36 -3.65 -10.05 -9.71
CA LEU A 36 -2.39 -9.80 -9.03
C LEU A 36 -2.22 -10.73 -7.84
N TYR A 37 -1.04 -11.35 -7.77
CA TYR A 37 -0.61 -12.20 -6.67
C TYR A 37 0.70 -11.63 -6.10
N SER A 38 0.69 -11.27 -4.81
CA SER A 38 1.91 -10.89 -4.09
C SER A 38 2.26 -11.89 -3.00
N VAL A 39 3.54 -12.25 -2.96
CA VAL A 39 4.10 -13.13 -1.93
C VAL A 39 5.35 -12.49 -1.35
N ASN A 40 5.47 -12.53 -0.03
CA ASN A 40 6.74 -12.23 0.63
C ASN A 40 7.54 -13.52 0.75
N VAL A 41 8.77 -13.50 0.27
CA VAL A 41 9.73 -14.61 0.39
C VAL A 41 10.84 -14.22 1.36
N GLU A 42 11.31 -15.18 2.13
CA GLU A 42 12.41 -14.98 3.09
C GLU A 42 13.56 -15.95 2.76
N ILE A 43 14.02 -16.71 3.75
CA ILE A 43 15.11 -17.67 3.62
C ILE A 43 14.63 -19.00 3.05
N THR A 44 15.60 -19.78 2.59
CA THR A 44 15.41 -21.19 2.22
C THR A 44 15.91 -22.08 3.34
N VAL A 45 15.10 -23.04 3.79
CA VAL A 45 15.48 -24.06 4.77
C VAL A 45 15.28 -25.43 4.13
N ASN A 46 16.35 -26.23 4.03
CA ASN A 46 16.30 -27.56 3.44
C ASN A 46 15.62 -27.60 2.05
N ASN A 47 16.06 -26.71 1.15
CA ASN A 47 15.50 -26.52 -0.21
C ASN A 47 14.00 -26.15 -0.26
N ARG A 48 13.42 -25.71 0.85
CA ARG A 48 12.08 -25.14 0.89
C ARG A 48 12.18 -23.64 1.12
N VAL A 49 11.72 -22.87 0.15
CA VAL A 49 11.58 -21.42 0.30
C VAL A 49 10.47 -21.17 1.29
N ARG A 50 10.73 -20.33 2.30
CA ARG A 50 9.67 -19.79 3.12
C ARG A 50 9.02 -18.62 2.39
N PHE A 51 7.72 -18.71 2.21
CA PHE A 51 6.93 -17.63 1.65
C PHE A 51 5.61 -17.48 2.40
N HIS A 52 5.03 -16.28 2.33
CA HIS A 52 3.70 -15.98 2.84
C HIS A 52 2.96 -15.20 1.75
N ALA A 53 1.81 -15.73 1.32
CA ALA A 53 0.93 -15.01 0.42
C ALA A 53 0.40 -13.77 1.15
N GLU A 54 0.64 -12.60 0.60
CA GLU A 54 0.30 -11.33 1.25
C GLU A 54 -1.00 -10.77 0.69
N LYS A 55 -1.15 -10.83 -0.63
CA LYS A 55 -2.32 -10.27 -1.30
C LYS A 55 -2.62 -11.02 -2.58
N GLU A 56 -3.86 -11.46 -2.69
CA GLU A 56 -4.47 -11.84 -3.94
C GLU A 56 -5.49 -10.75 -4.26
N TYR A 57 -5.42 -10.23 -5.48
CA TYR A 57 -6.34 -9.23 -5.95
C TYR A 57 -6.80 -9.60 -7.36
N GLU A 58 -8.09 -9.83 -7.49
CA GLU A 58 -8.74 -10.08 -8.77
C GLU A 58 -9.63 -8.89 -9.11
N VAL A 59 -9.53 -8.43 -10.36
CA VAL A 59 -10.52 -7.51 -10.90
C VAL A 59 -11.80 -8.30 -11.18
N THR A 60 -12.92 -7.80 -10.66
CA THR A 60 -14.25 -8.41 -10.82
C THR A 60 -15.20 -7.40 -11.46
N GLU A 61 -16.43 -7.82 -11.76
CA GLU A 61 -17.48 -6.91 -12.29
C GLU A 61 -17.82 -5.77 -11.30
N ASP A 62 -17.80 -6.06 -10.00
CA ASP A 62 -18.06 -5.07 -8.95
C ASP A 62 -16.82 -4.23 -8.61
N GLN A 63 -15.62 -4.77 -8.88
CA GLN A 63 -14.34 -4.18 -8.53
C GLN A 63 -13.46 -4.06 -9.78
N THR A 64 -13.80 -3.09 -10.61
CA THR A 64 -13.29 -2.97 -12.00
C THR A 64 -11.87 -2.42 -12.10
N ALA A 65 -11.33 -1.81 -11.04
CA ALA A 65 -9.95 -1.31 -11.01
C ALA A 65 -9.41 -1.27 -9.58
N ALA A 66 -8.08 -1.26 -9.46
CA ALA A 66 -7.39 -0.87 -8.25
C ALA A 66 -6.04 -0.22 -8.55
N ILE A 67 -5.58 0.56 -7.58
CA ILE A 67 -4.21 1.07 -7.54
C ILE A 67 -3.52 0.38 -6.36
N LEU A 68 -2.55 -0.46 -6.67
CA LEU A 68 -1.84 -1.29 -5.69
C LEU A 68 -0.36 -0.87 -5.66
N PRO A 69 0.02 0.06 -4.78
CA PRO A 69 1.43 0.45 -4.66
C PRO A 69 2.22 -0.62 -3.89
N PHE A 70 3.44 -0.88 -4.36
CA PHE A 70 4.43 -1.72 -3.69
C PHE A 70 5.66 -0.90 -3.29
N ALA A 71 6.49 -1.44 -2.40
CA ALA A 71 7.63 -0.75 -1.79
C ALA A 71 7.19 0.51 -1.01
N GLN A 72 7.88 1.64 -1.15
CA GLN A 72 7.56 2.88 -0.44
C GLN A 72 6.27 3.52 -1.00
N ALA A 73 5.14 3.14 -0.40
CA ALA A 73 3.79 3.43 -0.90
C ALA A 73 3.11 4.64 -0.26
N ASP A 74 3.70 5.26 0.77
CA ASP A 74 3.05 6.29 1.58
C ASP A 74 2.51 7.47 0.76
N MET A 75 3.25 7.91 -0.26
CA MET A 75 2.79 8.99 -1.14
C MET A 75 1.63 8.59 -2.02
N VAL A 76 1.64 7.35 -2.50
CA VAL A 76 0.54 6.83 -3.31
C VAL A 76 -0.71 6.69 -2.44
N TYR A 77 -0.58 6.18 -1.22
CA TYR A 77 -1.68 6.16 -0.25
C TYR A 77 -2.18 7.56 0.08
N SER A 78 -1.28 8.53 0.27
CA SER A 78 -1.67 9.91 0.55
C SER A 78 -2.49 10.52 -0.59
N PHE A 79 -2.09 10.27 -1.84
CA PHE A 79 -2.82 10.74 -3.01
C PHE A 79 -4.20 10.07 -3.11
N ILE A 80 -4.25 8.76 -2.92
CA ILE A 80 -5.47 7.97 -3.04
C ILE A 80 -6.45 8.32 -1.91
N GLN A 81 -6.00 8.28 -0.65
CA GLN A 81 -6.83 8.47 0.54
C GLN A 81 -7.05 9.94 0.91
N GLY A 82 -6.32 10.87 0.29
CA GLY A 82 -6.39 12.31 0.57
C GLY A 82 -5.71 12.74 1.89
N ILE A 83 -5.15 11.80 2.65
CA ILE A 83 -4.46 12.05 3.91
C ILE A 83 -3.21 11.17 4.02
N HIS A 84 -2.13 11.74 4.56
CA HIS A 84 -0.92 10.97 4.79
C HIS A 84 -1.12 9.91 5.89
N PRO A 85 -0.68 8.64 5.71
CA PRO A 85 -0.91 7.56 6.69
C PRO A 85 -0.47 7.90 8.13
N THR A 86 0.68 8.56 8.29
CA THR A 86 1.15 9.03 9.61
C THR A 86 0.22 10.09 10.21
N ILE A 87 -0.34 10.99 9.40
CA ILE A 87 -1.27 12.01 9.89
C ILE A 87 -2.59 11.35 10.31
N ASP A 88 -3.09 10.41 9.52
CA ASP A 88 -4.30 9.66 9.87
C ASP A 88 -4.13 8.86 11.17
N ARG A 89 -2.99 8.19 11.33
CA ARG A 89 -2.65 7.50 12.59
C ARG A 89 -2.57 8.46 13.77
N ASN A 90 -1.88 9.59 13.60
CA ASN A 90 -1.73 10.59 14.67
C ASN A 90 -3.08 11.18 15.06
N ARG A 91 -3.98 11.42 14.11
CA ARG A 91 -5.33 11.88 14.38
C ARG A 91 -6.07 10.91 15.32
N THR A 92 -6.04 9.61 15.04
CA THR A 92 -6.70 8.61 15.91
C THR A 92 -6.12 8.62 17.33
N ILE A 93 -4.80 8.71 17.44
CA ILE A 93 -4.10 8.80 18.74
C ILE A 93 -4.51 10.08 19.48
N THR A 94 -4.43 11.24 18.82
CA THR A 94 -4.76 12.54 19.41
C THR A 94 -6.22 12.61 19.86
N VAL A 95 -7.18 12.07 19.09
CA VAL A 95 -8.59 12.03 19.50
C VAL A 95 -8.77 11.17 20.75
N ALA A 96 -8.13 10.00 20.81
CA ALA A 96 -8.17 9.14 21.99
C ALA A 96 -7.59 9.85 23.22
N GLU A 97 -6.42 10.48 23.08
CA GLU A 97 -5.77 11.23 24.17
C GLU A 97 -6.63 12.40 24.69
N ILE A 98 -7.31 13.14 23.80
CA ILE A 98 -8.22 14.22 24.17
C ILE A 98 -9.41 13.69 24.97
N LEU A 99 -10.03 12.59 24.52
CA LEU A 99 -11.18 11.99 25.20
C LEU A 99 -10.80 11.45 26.58
N GLU A 100 -9.67 10.74 26.68
CA GLU A 100 -9.14 10.25 27.95
C GLU A 100 -8.83 11.40 28.92
N THR A 101 -8.21 12.48 28.41
CA THR A 101 -7.94 13.69 29.21
C THR A 101 -9.23 14.35 29.69
N PHE A 102 -10.25 14.42 28.83
CA PHE A 102 -11.55 15.00 29.17
C PHE A 102 -12.26 14.20 30.27
N VAL A 103 -12.32 12.88 30.13
CA VAL A 103 -12.86 11.96 31.14
C VAL A 103 -12.09 12.08 32.45
N GLY A 104 -10.76 12.10 32.39
CA GLY A 104 -9.90 12.25 33.55
C GLY A 104 -10.17 13.53 34.34
N ARG A 105 -10.43 14.65 33.65
CA ARG A 105 -10.80 15.93 34.28
C ARG A 105 -12.17 15.88 34.95
N ILE A 106 -13.19 15.31 34.30
CA ILE A 106 -14.53 15.18 34.89
C ILE A 106 -14.47 14.29 36.14
N ALA A 107 -13.78 13.15 36.05
CA ALA A 107 -13.63 12.24 37.18
C ALA A 107 -12.90 12.91 38.35
N ALA A 108 -11.82 13.66 38.09
CA ALA A 108 -11.09 14.38 39.13
C ALA A 108 -11.98 15.42 39.87
N ILE A 109 -12.73 16.24 39.13
CA ILE A 109 -13.67 17.20 39.71
C ILE A 109 -14.74 16.49 40.55
N THR A 110 -15.19 15.31 40.08
CA THR A 110 -16.21 14.54 40.81
C THR A 110 -15.65 13.93 42.10
N GLU A 111 -14.41 13.43 42.07
CA GLU A 111 -13.75 12.85 43.25
C GLU A 111 -13.52 13.86 44.37
N GLU A 112 -13.38 15.15 44.05
CA GLU A 112 -13.32 16.22 45.06
C GLU A 112 -14.61 16.32 45.90
N HIS A 113 -15.72 15.76 45.43
CA HIS A 113 -17.02 15.81 46.12
C HIS A 113 -17.51 14.42 46.52
N ASP A 114 -17.25 13.40 45.71
CA ASP A 114 -17.59 12.00 45.96
C ASP A 114 -16.56 11.07 45.27
N ALA A 115 -15.67 10.49 46.07
CA ALA A 115 -14.61 9.60 45.60
C ALA A 115 -15.13 8.30 44.95
N LEU A 116 -16.26 7.76 45.44
CA LEU A 116 -16.81 6.51 44.90
C LEU A 116 -17.51 6.76 43.56
N LEU A 117 -18.21 7.89 43.43
CA LEU A 117 -18.83 8.31 42.18
C LEU A 117 -17.78 8.61 41.12
N GLY A 118 -16.71 9.32 41.48
CA GLY A 118 -15.61 9.63 40.56
C GLY A 118 -14.88 8.39 40.04
N ALA A 119 -14.58 7.42 40.91
CA ALA A 119 -13.99 6.14 40.50
C ALA A 119 -14.93 5.33 39.59
N SER A 120 -16.23 5.30 39.90
CA SER A 120 -17.24 4.61 39.08
C SER A 120 -17.37 5.25 37.70
N LEU A 121 -17.32 6.58 37.62
CA LEU A 121 -17.34 7.31 36.36
C LEU A 121 -16.17 6.93 35.46
N ARG A 122 -14.94 6.80 35.99
CA ARG A 122 -13.76 6.40 35.18
C ARG A 122 -14.02 5.08 34.45
N VAL A 123 -14.54 4.09 35.16
CA VAL A 123 -14.84 2.76 34.59
C VAL A 123 -15.93 2.84 33.53
N SER A 124 -17.05 3.50 33.82
CA SER A 124 -18.15 3.66 32.86
C SER A 124 -17.74 4.48 31.62
N PHE A 125 -16.87 5.47 31.78
CA PHE A 125 -16.38 6.27 30.67
C PHE A 125 -15.41 5.52 29.77
N THR A 126 -14.65 4.54 30.26
CA THR A 126 -13.76 3.74 29.40
C THR A 126 -14.54 3.07 28.27
N GLU A 127 -15.67 2.43 28.58
CA GLU A 127 -16.54 1.80 27.58
C GLU A 127 -17.14 2.84 26.62
N CYS A 128 -17.56 3.99 27.16
CA CYS A 128 -18.10 5.10 26.36
C CYS A 128 -17.06 5.66 25.38
N VAL A 129 -15.81 5.88 25.82
CA VAL A 129 -14.70 6.36 24.99
C VAL A 129 -14.41 5.37 23.86
N GLN A 130 -14.37 4.07 24.16
CA GLN A 130 -14.17 3.04 23.14
C GLN A 130 -15.30 3.06 22.09
N SER A 131 -16.56 3.21 22.52
CA SER A 131 -17.69 3.33 21.61
C SER A 131 -17.56 4.56 20.71
N ILE A 132 -17.28 5.74 21.28
CA ILE A 132 -17.11 6.99 20.54
C ILE A 132 -15.96 6.87 19.52
N LEU A 133 -14.81 6.33 19.91
CA LEU A 133 -13.69 6.13 19.00
C LEU A 133 -14.04 5.19 17.85
N SER A 134 -14.81 4.12 18.12
CA SER A 134 -15.28 3.20 17.09
C SER A 134 -16.22 3.89 16.09
N GLU A 135 -17.11 4.75 16.58
CA GLU A 135 -18.04 5.52 15.74
C GLU A 135 -17.30 6.56 14.89
N ILE A 136 -16.35 7.29 15.48
CA ILE A 136 -15.51 8.26 14.74
C ILE A 136 -14.74 7.55 13.62
N ASN A 137 -14.15 6.39 13.91
CA ASN A 137 -13.43 5.59 12.92
C ASN A 137 -14.35 5.09 11.80
N ALA A 138 -15.56 4.62 12.14
CA ALA A 138 -16.53 4.16 11.16
C ALA A 138 -17.05 5.29 10.25
N VAL A 139 -17.31 6.48 10.82
CA VAL A 139 -17.69 7.67 10.04
C VAL A 139 -16.57 8.08 9.11
N TRP A 140 -15.33 8.11 9.60
CA TRP A 140 -14.17 8.43 8.78
C TRP A 140 -13.99 7.44 7.63
N GLN A 141 -14.06 6.14 7.93
CA GLN A 141 -13.93 5.09 6.91
C GLN A 141 -14.97 5.29 5.80
N ARG A 142 -16.23 5.57 6.15
CA ARG A 142 -17.29 5.83 5.17
C ARG A 142 -17.00 7.06 4.31
N GLN A 143 -16.46 8.13 4.89
CA GLN A 143 -16.08 9.34 4.15
C GLN A 143 -14.92 9.06 3.19
N THR A 144 -13.89 8.36 3.66
CA THR A 144 -12.74 7.97 2.85
C THR A 144 -13.17 7.07 1.69
N GLU A 145 -14.00 6.05 1.95
CA GLU A 145 -14.56 5.18 0.89
C GLU A 145 -15.37 5.96 -0.14
N GLY A 146 -16.17 6.94 0.30
CA GLY A 146 -16.93 7.83 -0.57
C GLY A 146 -16.05 8.70 -1.48
N TYR A 147 -14.86 9.09 -1.01
CA TYR A 147 -13.86 9.81 -1.82
C TYR A 147 -13.09 8.89 -2.77
N LEU A 148 -12.76 7.68 -2.32
CA LEU A 148 -11.99 6.69 -3.07
C LEU A 148 -12.76 6.11 -4.26
N LYS A 149 -14.05 5.83 -4.06
CA LYS A 149 -14.86 5.12 -5.06
C LYS A 149 -14.92 5.85 -6.42
N PRO A 150 -15.15 7.18 -6.49
CA PRO A 150 -15.06 7.92 -7.75
C PRO A 150 -13.67 7.89 -8.39
N LEU A 151 -12.60 7.97 -7.58
CA LEU A 151 -11.23 7.93 -8.09
C LEU A 151 -10.94 6.59 -8.78
N VAL A 152 -11.26 5.48 -8.12
CA VAL A 152 -11.09 4.13 -8.68
C VAL A 152 -11.96 3.93 -9.92
N SER A 153 -13.21 4.43 -9.90
CA SER A 153 -14.10 4.38 -11.06
C SER A 153 -13.53 5.15 -12.26
N ASN A 154 -12.88 6.30 -12.04
CA ASN A 154 -12.24 7.04 -13.11
C ASN A 154 -11.04 6.27 -13.67
N VAL A 155 -10.24 5.64 -12.82
CA VAL A 155 -9.11 4.79 -13.25
C VAL A 155 -9.60 3.65 -14.14
N ALA A 156 -10.71 3.01 -13.81
CA ALA A 156 -11.30 1.94 -14.63
C ALA A 156 -11.68 2.41 -16.05
N ALA A 157 -11.93 3.71 -16.24
CA ALA A 157 -12.31 4.29 -17.52
C ALA A 157 -11.13 4.90 -18.29
N LEU A 158 -9.91 4.94 -17.70
CA LEU A 158 -8.76 5.56 -18.34
C LEU A 158 -8.28 4.74 -19.56
N PRO A 159 -7.91 5.42 -20.66
CA PRO A 159 -7.16 4.81 -21.74
C PRO A 159 -5.82 4.21 -21.29
N LYS A 160 -5.31 3.25 -22.08
CA LYS A 160 -4.09 2.49 -21.80
C LYS A 160 -2.86 3.37 -21.57
N ASP A 161 -2.71 4.43 -22.36
CA ASP A 161 -1.61 5.40 -22.27
C ASP A 161 -1.74 6.30 -21.03
N GLU A 162 -2.97 6.75 -20.71
CA GLU A 162 -3.25 7.54 -19.51
C GLU A 162 -3.02 6.72 -18.22
N LEU A 163 -3.35 5.43 -18.21
CA LEU A 163 -3.03 4.51 -17.10
C LEU A 163 -1.52 4.45 -16.85
N GLY A 164 -0.72 4.35 -17.92
CA GLY A 164 0.74 4.36 -17.81
C GLY A 164 1.30 5.68 -17.27
N ALA A 165 0.78 6.81 -17.76
CA ALA A 165 1.17 8.14 -17.29
C ALA A 165 0.80 8.38 -15.82
N MET A 166 -0.37 7.90 -15.39
CA MET A 166 -0.78 7.95 -13.99
C MET A 166 0.15 7.12 -13.10
N ALA A 167 0.46 5.88 -13.48
CA ALA A 167 1.36 5.01 -12.73
C ALA A 167 2.77 5.64 -12.58
N GLU A 168 3.31 6.21 -13.66
CA GLU A 168 4.57 6.96 -13.60
C GLU A 168 4.49 8.15 -12.63
N SER A 169 3.40 8.92 -12.70
CA SER A 169 3.23 10.12 -11.88
C SER A 169 3.20 9.78 -10.39
N LEU A 170 2.51 8.71 -10.00
CA LEU A 170 2.46 8.20 -8.63
C LEU A 170 3.85 7.80 -8.10
N VAL A 171 4.64 7.10 -8.90
CA VAL A 171 6.02 6.72 -8.52
C VAL A 171 6.93 7.96 -8.44
N ASN A 172 6.75 8.92 -9.35
CA ASN A 172 7.48 10.20 -9.31
C ASN A 172 7.16 11.01 -8.05
N LEU A 173 5.91 11.01 -7.57
CA LEU A 173 5.54 11.66 -6.30
C LEU A 173 6.33 11.08 -5.12
N THR A 174 6.46 9.75 -5.05
CA THR A 174 7.30 9.09 -4.04
C THR A 174 8.77 9.54 -4.16
N LYS A 175 9.33 9.49 -5.37
CA LYS A 175 10.73 9.91 -5.61
C LYS A 175 10.97 11.36 -5.22
N PHE A 176 10.04 12.26 -5.57
CA PHE A 176 10.15 13.66 -5.23
C PHE A 176 10.17 13.87 -3.72
N ARG A 177 9.25 13.23 -2.99
CA ARG A 177 9.22 13.31 -1.52
C ARG A 177 10.54 12.89 -0.90
N LEU A 178 11.10 11.75 -1.33
CA LEU A 178 12.35 11.24 -0.77
C LEU A 178 13.51 12.23 -0.96
N ARG A 179 13.55 12.91 -2.11
CA ARG A 179 14.60 13.91 -2.40
C ARG A 179 14.51 15.15 -1.52
N VAL A 180 13.29 15.58 -1.17
CA VAL A 180 13.06 16.79 -0.37
C VAL A 180 12.96 16.51 1.14
N SER A 181 12.99 15.24 1.53
CA SER A 181 12.91 14.80 2.92
C SER A 181 14.28 14.32 3.41
N PRO A 182 14.57 14.36 4.72
CA PRO A 182 15.81 13.81 5.27
C PRO A 182 15.87 12.27 5.28
N GLU A 183 14.89 11.59 4.67
CA GLU A 183 14.80 10.13 4.57
C GLU A 183 15.79 9.59 3.53
N ARG A 184 16.30 8.37 3.74
CA ARG A 184 17.18 7.72 2.75
C ARG A 184 16.39 7.37 1.49
N GLU A 185 16.90 7.80 0.33
CA GLU A 185 16.39 7.36 -0.98
C GLU A 185 16.59 5.84 -1.13
N THR A 186 15.50 5.07 -1.12
CA THR A 186 15.55 3.63 -1.43
C THR A 186 15.18 3.32 -2.89
N VAL A 187 14.57 4.29 -3.58
CA VAL A 187 14.19 4.20 -4.99
C VAL A 187 14.89 5.30 -5.77
N SER A 188 15.96 4.95 -6.49
CA SER A 188 16.74 5.86 -7.34
C SER A 188 16.70 5.41 -8.80
N GLY A 189 16.93 6.32 -9.73
CA GLY A 189 17.02 6.04 -11.17
C GLY A 189 15.74 6.37 -11.98
N PRO A 190 15.69 5.96 -13.26
CA PRO A 190 14.54 6.20 -14.13
C PRO A 190 13.31 5.37 -13.73
N ILE A 191 12.15 5.72 -14.27
CA ILE A 191 10.92 4.94 -14.12
C ILE A 191 10.66 4.29 -15.47
N ASP A 192 10.53 2.96 -15.45
CA ASP A 192 10.06 2.19 -16.59
C ASP A 192 8.60 1.80 -16.32
N VAL A 193 7.77 1.87 -17.35
CA VAL A 193 6.33 1.61 -17.30
C VAL A 193 6.00 0.58 -18.37
N ALA A 194 5.35 -0.50 -17.93
CA ALA A 194 4.79 -1.51 -18.81
C ALA A 194 3.29 -1.61 -18.61
N LEU A 195 2.61 -2.03 -19.67
CA LEU A 195 1.20 -2.35 -19.71
C LEU A 195 1.07 -3.84 -20.07
N ILE A 196 0.16 -4.54 -19.40
CA ILE A 196 -0.22 -5.89 -19.76
C ILE A 196 -1.71 -5.84 -20.12
N SER A 197 -2.05 -6.29 -21.33
CA SER A 197 -3.45 -6.47 -21.75
C SER A 197 -3.64 -7.83 -22.38
N LYS A 198 -4.86 -8.38 -22.34
CA LYS A 198 -5.15 -9.69 -22.96
C LYS A 198 -4.91 -9.69 -24.48
N GLY A 199 -5.14 -8.56 -25.14
CA GLY A 199 -4.97 -8.41 -26.59
C GLY A 199 -3.50 -8.23 -27.02
N ASP A 200 -2.78 -7.32 -26.37
CA ASP A 200 -1.43 -6.92 -26.79
C ASP A 200 -0.31 -7.67 -26.03
N GLY A 201 -0.67 -8.42 -24.98
CA GLY A 201 0.30 -8.99 -24.06
C GLY A 201 1.05 -7.92 -23.28
N PHE A 202 2.34 -8.16 -23.03
CA PHE A 202 3.23 -7.24 -22.33
C PHE A 202 3.82 -6.20 -23.28
N VAL A 203 3.65 -4.91 -22.96
CA VAL A 203 4.11 -3.79 -23.77
C VAL A 203 4.84 -2.77 -22.89
N TRP A 204 6.03 -2.33 -23.28
CA TRP A 204 6.69 -1.19 -22.64
C TRP A 204 6.07 0.11 -23.15
N LEU A 205 5.40 0.87 -22.28
CA LEU A 205 4.93 2.23 -22.59
C LEU A 205 6.06 3.25 -22.47
N LYS A 206 6.95 3.04 -21.49
CA LYS A 206 8.13 3.85 -21.26
C LYS A 206 9.24 2.99 -20.72
N ARG A 207 10.43 3.09 -21.30
CA ARG A 207 11.60 2.37 -20.80
C ARG A 207 12.84 3.21 -21.01
N LYS A 208 13.75 3.21 -20.04
CA LYS A 208 15.08 3.77 -20.22
C LYS A 208 15.84 2.91 -21.22
N HIS A 209 16.06 3.46 -22.40
CA HIS A 209 16.99 2.89 -23.36
C HIS A 209 18.41 3.36 -23.05
N TYR A 210 19.40 2.51 -23.36
CA TYR A 210 20.82 2.91 -23.27
C TYR A 210 21.11 4.11 -24.19
N PHE A 211 20.46 4.16 -25.35
CA PHE A 211 20.50 5.26 -26.30
C PHE A 211 19.14 5.39 -27.03
N GLN A 212 18.86 6.58 -27.57
CA GLN A 212 17.72 6.80 -28.46
C GLN A 212 18.11 6.46 -29.90
N ALA A 213 17.34 5.60 -30.57
CA ALA A 213 17.64 5.10 -31.91
C ALA A 213 17.75 6.27 -32.92
N GLU A 214 16.87 7.26 -32.78
CA GLU A 214 16.77 8.45 -33.64
C GLU A 214 18.01 9.34 -33.52
N LEU A 215 18.63 9.39 -32.34
CA LEU A 215 19.86 10.14 -32.09
C LEU A 215 21.13 9.37 -32.48
N ASN A 216 21.02 8.06 -32.74
CA ASN A 216 22.16 7.17 -32.98
C ASN A 216 21.96 6.33 -34.26
N PRO A 217 21.72 6.96 -35.43
CA PRO A 217 21.38 6.25 -36.66
C PRO A 217 22.46 5.27 -37.13
N ARG A 218 23.73 5.55 -36.82
CA ARG A 218 24.87 4.65 -37.12
C ARG A 218 24.72 3.30 -36.43
N ILE A 219 24.30 3.27 -35.17
CA ILE A 219 24.15 2.01 -34.40
C ILE A 219 23.03 1.18 -35.01
N ILE A 220 21.91 1.81 -35.39
CA ILE A 220 20.78 1.13 -36.03
C ILE A 220 21.16 0.57 -37.40
N SER A 221 21.95 1.29 -38.20
CA SER A 221 22.38 0.79 -39.51
C SER A 221 23.37 -0.39 -39.45
N GLU A 222 24.20 -0.44 -38.39
CA GLU A 222 25.21 -1.50 -38.21
C GLU A 222 24.59 -2.79 -37.63
N TYR A 223 23.60 -2.67 -36.73
CA TYR A 223 23.04 -3.82 -35.99
C TYR A 223 21.57 -4.15 -36.31
N GLY A 224 20.86 -3.32 -37.06
CA GLY A 224 19.47 -3.52 -37.46
C GLY A 224 19.27 -4.43 -38.68
N ARG A 225 20.34 -5.08 -39.18
CA ARG A 225 20.30 -6.12 -40.21
C ARG A 225 20.44 -7.50 -39.57
N SER A 226 19.45 -7.89 -38.79
CA SER A 226 19.23 -9.29 -38.41
C SER A 226 17.73 -9.52 -38.55
N ASP A 227 17.40 -10.44 -39.45
CA ASP A 227 16.12 -10.79 -40.07
C ASP A 227 15.62 -9.90 -41.23
#